data_AF-A0A0C9URC6-F1
#
_entry.id   AF-A0A0C9URC6-F1
#
_cell.length_a   1.000
_cell.length_b   1.000
_cell.length_c   1.000
_cell.angle_alpha   90.00
_cell.angle_beta   90.00
_cell.angle_gamma   90.00
#
_symmetry.space_group_name_H-M   'P 1'
#
loop_
_entity.id
_entity.type
_entity.pdbx_description
1 polymer ?
#
loop_
_entity_poly.entity_id
_entity_poly.type
_entity_poly.pdbx_seq_one_letter_code
_entity_poly.pdbx_strand_id
1 'polypeptide(L)'
;LQNHSVQTLKQKGIIKDDVRDAVRDLITIGVSRNKIFAVLQRVFRLAGINLEGKLSPRSVSRMVLEGGVASDIQLVETVTTASGAFI
;
A
#
# COMPACT_ATOMS: atom_id res chain seq x y z
N LEU A 1 27.45 14.55 3.83
CA LEU A 1 27.09 13.51 2.84
C LEU A 1 25.94 12.72 3.45
N GLN A 2 24.69 12.94 3.02
CA GLN A 2 23.58 12.11 3.49
C GLN A 2 23.77 10.72 2.86
N ASN A 3 23.95 9.69 3.68
CA ASN A 3 24.03 8.31 3.22
C ASN A 3 22.67 7.93 2.61
N HIS A 4 22.57 7.97 1.29
CA HIS A 4 21.39 7.48 0.60
C HIS A 4 21.39 5.95 0.64
N SER A 5 20.70 5.37 1.62
CA SER A 5 20.39 3.93 1.61
C SER A 5 19.43 3.63 0.46
N VAL A 6 19.66 2.51 -0.24
CA VAL A 6 18.79 2.04 -1.32
C VAL A 6 17.90 0.93 -0.77
N GLN A 7 16.59 1.05 -0.94
CA GLN A 7 15.63 0.01 -0.57
C GLN A 7 15.00 -0.57 -1.83
N THR A 8 15.15 -1.88 -2.02
CA THR A 8 14.49 -2.60 -3.11
C THR A 8 13.10 -3.05 -2.68
N LEU A 9 12.12 -2.87 -3.57
CA LEU A 9 10.75 -3.34 -3.34
C LEU A 9 10.59 -4.86 -3.42
N LYS A 10 11.51 -5.51 -4.13
CA LYS A 10 11.45 -6.92 -4.44
C LYS A 10 12.78 -7.59 -4.16
N GLN A 11 12.72 -8.80 -3.64
CA GLN A 11 13.84 -9.71 -3.56
C GLN A 11 13.54 -10.93 -4.43
N LYS A 12 14.40 -11.21 -5.41
CA LYS A 12 14.21 -12.32 -6.37
C LYS A 12 12.83 -12.29 -7.08
N GLY A 13 12.34 -11.09 -7.40
CA GLY A 13 11.04 -10.89 -8.06
C GLY A 13 9.82 -10.94 -7.13
N ILE A 14 10.00 -11.35 -5.88
CA ILE A 14 8.96 -11.42 -4.85
C ILE A 14 8.90 -10.08 -4.12
N ILE A 15 7.70 -9.53 -3.94
CA ILE A 15 7.51 -8.31 -3.14
C ILE A 15 7.77 -8.67 -1.69
N LYS A 16 8.65 -7.91 -1.04
CA LYS A 16 9.03 -8.15 0.36
C LYS A 16 7.83 -7.93 1.29
N ASP A 17 7.81 -8.65 2.40
CA ASP A 17 6.69 -8.61 3.35
C ASP A 17 6.53 -7.23 4.01
N ASP A 18 7.64 -6.57 4.35
CA ASP A 18 7.66 -5.19 4.86
C ASP A 18 6.95 -4.19 3.92
N VAL A 19 7.16 -4.34 2.61
CA VAL A 19 6.48 -3.54 1.58
C VAL A 19 4.99 -3.89 1.50
N ARG A 20 4.64 -5.18 1.60
CA ARG A 20 3.25 -5.64 1.55
C ARG A 20 2.46 -5.08 2.72
N ASP A 21 3.04 -5.08 3.91
CA ASP A 21 2.40 -4.55 5.12
C ASP A 21 2.23 -3.04 5.03
N ALA A 22 3.26 -2.30 4.60
CA ALA A 22 3.13 -0.86 4.34
C ALA A 22 2.02 -0.53 3.32
N VAL A 23 1.88 -1.35 2.27
CA VAL A 23 0.78 -1.19 1.28
C VAL A 23 -0.59 -1.40 1.93
N ARG A 24 -0.73 -2.41 2.80
CA ARG A 24 -1.97 -2.69 3.53
C ARG A 24 -2.33 -1.54 4.45
N ASP A 25 -1.38 -1.07 5.26
CA ASP A 25 -1.58 0.05 6.19
C ASP A 25 -2.04 1.32 5.47
N LEU A 26 -1.38 1.67 4.35
CA LEU A 26 -1.75 2.83 3.54
C LEU A 26 -3.18 2.73 3.00
N ILE A 27 -3.66 1.53 2.68
CA ILE A 27 -5.03 1.32 2.22
C ILE A 27 -6.01 1.48 3.37
N THR A 28 -5.71 0.93 4.54
CA THR A 28 -6.57 1.02 5.73
C THR A 28 -6.77 2.48 6.17
N ILE A 29 -5.78 3.35 5.96
CA ILE A 29 -5.90 4.80 6.19
C ILE A 29 -6.53 5.58 5.01
N GLY A 30 -7.03 4.89 3.97
CA GLY A 30 -7.79 5.47 2.88
C GLY A 30 -6.97 5.92 1.65
N VAL A 31 -5.69 5.55 1.54
CA VAL A 31 -4.92 5.86 0.32
C VAL A 31 -5.42 5.01 -0.83
N SER A 32 -5.86 5.68 -1.90
CA SER A 32 -6.32 5.00 -3.11
C SER A 32 -5.21 4.13 -3.72
N ARG A 33 -5.60 2.92 -4.17
CA ARG A 33 -4.70 1.89 -4.75
C ARG A 33 -3.76 2.43 -5.84
N ASN A 34 -4.22 3.36 -6.66
CA ASN A 34 -3.43 3.97 -7.73
C ASN A 34 -2.39 5.00 -7.23
N LYS A 35 -2.50 5.48 -5.99
CA LYS A 35 -1.59 6.46 -5.38
C LYS A 35 -0.53 5.83 -4.47
N ILE A 36 -0.70 4.57 -4.07
CA ILE A 36 0.17 3.91 -3.07
C ILE A 36 1.65 3.98 -3.43
N PHE A 37 2.02 3.64 -4.67
CA PHE A 37 3.42 3.66 -5.07
C PHE A 37 4.02 5.08 -5.01
N ALA A 38 3.24 6.10 -5.40
CA ALA A 38 3.66 7.49 -5.31
C ALA A 38 3.83 7.94 -3.85
N VAL A 39 2.96 7.49 -2.94
CA VAL A 39 3.08 7.76 -1.51
C VAL A 39 4.34 7.12 -0.94
N LEU A 40 4.60 5.84 -1.22
CA LEU A 40 5.83 5.16 -0.81
C LEU A 40 7.07 5.90 -1.33
N GLN A 41 7.10 6.26 -2.62
CA GLN A 41 8.21 7.04 -3.18
C GLN A 41 8.37 8.43 -2.55
N ARG A 42 7.32 9.04 -2.02
CA ARG A 42 7.40 10.32 -1.30
C ARG A 42 7.99 10.12 0.08
N VAL A 43 7.47 9.17 0.85
CA VAL A 43 7.90 8.89 2.23
C VAL A 43 9.36 8.44 2.29
N PHE A 44 9.75 7.48 1.44
CA PHE A 44 11.13 6.98 1.41
C PHE A 44 12.13 8.07 1.03
N ARG A 45 11.78 8.93 0.07
CA ARG A 45 12.62 10.08 -0.33
C ARG A 45 12.79 11.09 0.81
N LEU A 46 11.74 11.36 1.58
CA LEU A 46 11.83 12.22 2.77
C LEU A 46 12.77 11.62 3.83
N ALA A 47 12.84 10.28 3.92
CA ALA A 47 13.78 9.56 4.77
C ALA A 47 15.19 9.45 4.17
N GLY A 48 15.46 10.07 3.01
CA GLY A 48 16.76 9.95 2.31
C GLY A 48 16.99 8.60 1.62
N ILE A 49 15.96 7.76 1.53
CA ILE A 49 16.04 6.41 0.96
C ILE A 49 15.57 6.44 -0.50
N ASN A 50 16.39 5.92 -1.41
CA ASN A 50 15.98 5.71 -2.79
C ASN A 50 15.25 4.37 -2.93
N LEU A 51 14.01 4.43 -3.39
CA LEU A 51 13.17 3.26 -3.59
C LEU A 51 13.38 2.72 -5.00
N GLU A 52 13.96 1.52 -5.12
CA GLU A 52 14.20 0.86 -6.40
C GLU A 52 13.13 -0.17 -6.74
N GLY A 53 12.69 -0.14 -8.00
CA GLY A 53 11.70 -1.04 -8.56
C GLY A 53 10.38 -0.35 -8.89
N LYS A 54 9.37 -1.16 -9.22
CA LYS A 54 8.03 -0.72 -9.58
C LYS A 54 7.00 -1.61 -8.93
N LEU A 55 5.91 -0.98 -8.49
CA LEU A 55 4.72 -1.66 -7.99
C LEU A 55 3.60 -1.47 -9.01
N SER A 56 3.17 -2.56 -9.65
CA SER A 56 2.08 -2.48 -10.62
C SER A 56 0.73 -2.36 -9.90
N PRO A 57 -0.29 -1.73 -10.50
CA PRO A 57 -1.65 -1.71 -9.95
C PRO A 57 -2.18 -3.13 -9.67
N ARG A 58 -1.84 -4.10 -10.53
CA ARG A 58 -2.19 -5.51 -10.32
C ARG A 58 -1.54 -6.08 -9.06
N SER A 59 -0.26 -5.79 -8.83
CA SER A 59 0.47 -6.22 -7.63
C SER A 59 -0.15 -5.63 -6.38
N VAL A 60 -0.50 -4.34 -6.40
CA VAL A 60 -1.24 -3.68 -5.32
C VAL A 60 -2.53 -4.43 -5.04
N SER A 61 -3.38 -4.61 -6.05
CA SER A 61 -4.67 -5.32 -5.90
C SER A 61 -4.51 -6.73 -5.32
N ARG A 62 -3.49 -7.49 -5.73
CA ARG A 62 -3.21 -8.82 -5.15
C ARG A 62 -2.83 -8.73 -3.67
N MET A 63 -2.03 -7.75 -3.27
CA MET A 63 -1.68 -7.56 -1.85
C MET A 63 -2.88 -7.20 -0.98
N VAL A 64 -3.86 -6.48 -1.52
CA VAL A 64 -5.15 -6.18 -0.84
C VAL A 64 -5.99 -7.44 -0.68
N LEU A 65 -6.15 -8.21 -1.78
CA LEU A 65 -7.01 -9.40 -1.81
C LEU A 65 -6.44 -10.54 -0.96
N GLU A 66 -5.13 -10.77 -1.05
CA GLU A 66 -4.45 -11.87 -0.34
C GLU A 66 -4.26 -11.59 1.16
N GLY A 67 -4.46 -10.35 1.61
CA GLY A 67 -4.20 -9.92 2.98
C GLY A 67 -5.41 -9.84 3.91
N GLY A 68 -6.61 -10.25 3.48
CA GLY A 68 -7.85 -10.04 4.26
C GLY A 68 -8.33 -8.58 4.29
N VAL A 69 -7.46 -7.61 3.98
CA VAL A 69 -7.79 -6.18 3.86
C VAL A 69 -8.95 -5.91 2.91
N ALA A 70 -9.09 -6.68 1.83
CA ALA A 70 -10.26 -6.57 0.95
C ALA A 70 -11.58 -6.84 1.69
N SER A 71 -11.59 -7.82 2.60
CA SER A 71 -12.76 -8.13 3.42
C SER A 71 -13.04 -7.04 4.45
N ASP A 72 -12.00 -6.44 5.05
CA ASP A 72 -12.15 -5.31 5.98
C ASP A 72 -12.67 -4.05 5.28
N ILE A 73 -12.15 -3.73 4.09
CA ILE A 73 -12.67 -2.63 3.26
C ILE A 73 -14.13 -2.90 2.90
N GLN A 74 -14.45 -4.12 2.48
CA GLN A 74 -15.82 -4.48 2.11
C GLN A 74 -16.77 -4.36 3.32
N LEU A 75 -16.33 -4.75 4.52
CA LEU A 75 -17.10 -4.57 5.75
C LEU A 75 -17.32 -3.07 6.04
N VAL A 76 -16.27 -2.25 5.97
CA VAL A 76 -16.35 -0.79 6.19
C VAL A 76 -17.28 -0.14 5.16
N GLU A 77 -17.14 -0.44 3.87
CA GLU A 77 -18.01 0.07 2.81
C GLU A 77 -19.47 -0.34 3.04
N THR A 78 -19.71 -1.59 3.45
CA THR A 78 -21.05 -2.10 3.74
C THR A 78 -21.68 -1.39 4.95
N VAL A 79 -20.93 -1.23 6.05
CA VAL A 79 -21.40 -0.50 7.25
C VAL A 79 -21.70 0.96 6.92
N THR A 80 -20.80 1.63 6.19
CA THR A 80 -20.98 3.04 5.82
C THR A 80 -22.21 3.23 4.92
N THR A 81 -22.41 2.32 3.96
CA THR A 81 -23.59 2.34 3.07
C THR A 81 -24.87 2.03 3.84
N ALA A 82 -24.85 1.05 4.73
CA ALA A 82 -26.00 0.69 5.56
C ALA A 82 -26.39 1.83 6.50
N SER A 83 -25.43 2.50 7.15
CA SER A 83 -25.69 3.67 7.99
C SER A 83 -26.23 4.86 7.17
N GLY A 84 -25.80 5.02 5.92
CA GLY A 84 -26.36 6.02 5.01
C GLY A 84 -27.80 5.75 4.55
N ALA A 85 -28.32 4.53 4.72
CA ALA A 85 -29.70 4.17 4.41
C ALA A 85 -30.69 4.39 5.58
N PHE A 86 -30.21 4.81 6.75
CA PHE A 86 -31.00 5.08 7.96
C PHE A 86 -31.24 6.58 8.22
N ILE A 87 -30.93 7.46 7.27
CA ILE A 87 -31.21 8.91 7.32
C ILE A 87 -32.23 9.32 6.27
#